data_AF-A0A958XWH2-F1
#
_entry.id   AF-A0A958XWH2-F1
#
_cell.length_a   1.000
_cell.length_b   1.000
_cell.length_c   1.000
_cell.angle_alpha   90.00
_cell.angle_beta   90.00
_cell.angle_gamma   90.00
#
_symmetry.space_group_name_H-M   'P 1'
#
loop_
_entity.id
_entity.type
_entity.pdbx_description
1 polymer ?
#
loop_
_entity_poly.entity_id
_entity_poly.type
_entity_poly.pdbx_seq_one_letter_code
_entity_poly.pdbx_strand_id
1 'polypeptide(L)'
;MIALVDVNNFYVSCERVFCPALREQPVVVLSNNDGCVIARSEEAKALGIGMGQPVFEIRDLIRRQGVHVFSSNYALYGDMSGRVMNTLRHFAPALEVYSVDES
;
A
#
# COMPACT_ATOMS: atom_id res chain seq x y z
N MET A 1 25.61 -9.10 -11.28
CA MET A 1 24.84 -7.85 -11.14
C MET A 1 23.63 -8.17 -10.28
N ILE A 2 23.25 -7.28 -9.36
CA ILE A 2 22.10 -7.43 -8.48
C ILE A 2 21.17 -6.25 -8.76
N ALA A 3 19.86 -6.48 -8.72
CA ALA A 3 18.83 -5.45 -8.75
C ALA A 3 17.94 -5.62 -7.52
N LEU A 4 17.47 -4.52 -6.94
CA LEU A 4 16.49 -4.49 -5.86
C LEU A 4 15.20 -3.93 -6.43
N VAL A 5 14.09 -4.62 -6.21
CA VAL A 5 12.75 -4.19 -6.64
C VAL A 5 11.88 -4.00 -5.41
N ASP A 6 11.37 -2.78 -5.22
CA ASP A 6 10.42 -2.39 -4.18
C ASP A 6 9.17 -1.79 -4.84
N VAL A 7 7.99 -2.29 -4.50
CA VAL A 7 6.72 -1.80 -5.06
C VAL A 7 6.20 -0.60 -4.28
N ASN A 8 6.22 0.57 -4.93
CA ASN A 8 5.70 1.82 -4.37
C ASN A 8 4.30 1.70 -3.74
N ASN A 9 4.20 2.10 -2.47
CA ASN A 9 2.96 2.18 -1.70
C ASN A 9 2.12 0.89 -1.83
N PHE A 10 2.75 -0.28 -1.71
CA PHE A 10 2.22 -1.57 -2.15
C PHE A 10 0.74 -1.84 -1.81
N TYR A 11 0.32 -1.73 -0.55
CA TYR A 11 -1.09 -1.99 -0.17
C TYR A 11 -2.07 -1.01 -0.82
N VAL A 12 -1.71 0.27 -0.92
CA VAL A 12 -2.54 1.26 -1.63
C VAL A 12 -2.59 0.95 -3.12
N SER A 13 -1.49 0.51 -3.71
CA SER A 13 -1.41 0.11 -5.12
C SER A 13 -2.28 -1.12 -5.41
N CYS A 14 -2.38 -2.07 -4.46
CA CYS A 14 -3.28 -3.21 -4.56
C CYS A 14 -4.75 -2.78 -4.62
N GLU A 15 -5.18 -1.87 -3.74
CA GLU A 15 -6.56 -1.34 -3.74
C GLU A 15 -6.87 -0.54 -5.03
N ARG A 16 -5.90 0.25 -5.51
CA ARG A 16 -6.03 1.06 -6.73
C ARG A 16 -6.11 0.24 -8.01
N VAL A 17 -5.49 -0.94 -8.07
CA VAL A 17 -5.52 -1.81 -9.26
C VAL A 17 -6.95 -2.17 -9.66
N PHE A 18 -7.83 -2.38 -8.69
CA PHE A 18 -9.23 -2.78 -8.93
C PHE A 18 -10.21 -1.61 -8.94
N CYS A 19 -9.79 -0.42 -8.51
CA CYS A 19 -10.62 0.78 -8.50
C CYS A 19 -9.89 1.98 -9.13
N PRO A 20 -10.00 2.16 -10.46
CA PRO A 20 -9.37 3.26 -11.17
C PRO A 20 -9.76 4.66 -10.66
N ALA A 21 -10.93 4.81 -10.06
CA ALA A 21 -11.40 6.07 -9.49
C ALA A 21 -10.56 6.55 -8.29
N LEU A 22 -9.77 5.66 -7.68
CA LEU A 22 -8.84 5.99 -6.58
C LEU A 22 -7.49 6.50 -7.07
N ARG A 23 -7.24 6.51 -8.39
CA ARG A 23 -6.05 7.16 -8.96
C ARG A 23 -6.15 8.66 -8.65
N GLU A 24 -5.06 9.23 -8.16
CA GLU A 24 -4.98 10.65 -7.78
C GLU A 24 -5.83 11.06 -6.56
N GLN A 25 -6.42 10.09 -5.84
CA GLN A 25 -7.17 10.35 -4.61
C GLN A 25 -6.33 10.03 -3.36
N PRO A 26 -6.51 10.76 -2.24
CA PRO A 26 -5.88 10.42 -0.97
C PRO A 26 -6.44 9.12 -0.44
N VAL A 27 -5.62 8.07 -0.45
CA VAL A 27 -5.92 6.73 0.06
C VAL A 27 -4.98 6.36 1.20
N VAL A 28 -5.53 5.74 2.24
CA VAL A 28 -4.78 5.08 3.32
C VAL A 28 -5.30 3.67 3.57
N VAL A 29 -4.39 2.77 3.96
CA VAL A 29 -4.70 1.42 4.44
C VAL A 29 -4.33 1.35 5.91
N LEU A 30 -5.22 0.78 6.72
CA LEU A 30 -5.08 0.69 8.17
C LEU A 30 -4.60 -0.70 8.61
N SER A 31 -3.99 -0.77 9.79
CA SER A 31 -3.58 -2.00 10.46
C SER A 31 -4.78 -2.91 10.77
N ASN A 32 -4.50 -4.12 11.26
CA ASN A 32 -5.49 -4.91 11.98
C ASN A 32 -6.21 -4.07 13.04
N ASN A 33 -7.52 -4.24 13.13
CA ASN A 33 -8.43 -3.47 13.98
C ASN A 33 -8.48 -1.96 13.68
N ASP A 34 -8.01 -1.52 12.51
CA ASP A 34 -8.10 -0.15 12.03
C ASP A 34 -7.45 0.90 12.96
N GLY A 35 -6.39 0.48 13.68
CA GLY A 35 -5.74 1.29 14.71
C GLY A 35 -4.81 2.36 14.16
N CYS A 36 -3.95 2.00 13.21
CA CYS A 36 -2.92 2.88 12.67
C CYS A 36 -2.87 2.84 11.13
N VAL A 37 -2.41 3.92 10.51
CA VAL A 37 -2.10 3.95 9.08
C VAL A 37 -0.84 3.13 8.80
N ILE A 38 -0.93 2.11 7.94
CA ILE A 38 0.19 1.22 7.58
C ILE A 38 0.62 1.35 6.11
N ALA A 39 -0.22 1.94 5.27
CA ALA A 39 0.16 2.37 3.93
C ALA A 39 -0.62 3.63 3.55
N ARG A 40 -0.02 4.46 2.70
CA ARG A 40 -0.56 5.76 2.32
C ARG A 40 -0.10 6.12 0.93
N SER A 41 -1.04 6.66 0.16
CA SER A 41 -0.79 7.26 -1.15
C SER A 41 0.08 8.53 -1.05
N GLU A 42 0.65 8.99 -2.16
CA GLU A 42 1.39 10.25 -2.19
C GLU A 42 0.49 11.44 -1.84
N GLU A 43 -0.76 11.39 -2.26
CA GLU A 43 -1.78 12.40 -1.98
C GLU A 43 -2.09 12.45 -0.48
N ALA A 44 -2.19 11.29 0.19
CA ALA A 44 -2.32 11.23 1.64
C ALA A 44 -1.06 11.72 2.38
N LYS A 45 0.14 11.46 1.85
CA LYS A 45 1.41 12.00 2.39
C LYS A 45 1.42 13.53 2.29
N ALA A 46 0.97 14.10 1.18
CA ALA A 46 0.88 15.55 0.98
C ALA A 46 -0.09 16.23 1.96
N LEU A 47 -1.10 15.52 2.45
CA LEU A 47 -2.00 15.99 3.52
C LEU A 47 -1.37 15.92 4.93
N GLY A 48 -0.12 15.44 5.05
CA GLY A 48 0.58 15.31 6.32
C GLY A 48 0.25 14.05 7.12
N ILE A 49 -0.48 13.09 6.56
CA ILE A 49 -0.81 11.82 7.25
C ILE A 49 0.46 10.98 7.35
N GLY A 50 0.91 10.69 8.57
CA GLY A 50 2.11 9.93 8.91
C GLY A 50 1.98 8.42 8.69
N MET A 51 3.12 7.73 8.55
CA MET A 51 3.19 6.28 8.65
C MET A 51 3.12 5.88 10.12
N GLY A 52 2.34 4.85 10.46
CA GLY A 52 2.12 4.41 11.84
C GLY A 52 1.25 5.38 12.66
N GLN A 53 0.72 6.44 12.04
CA GLN A 53 -0.09 7.42 12.74
C GLN A 53 -1.40 6.78 13.22
N PRO A 54 -1.75 6.91 14.52
CA PRO A 54 -3.01 6.41 15.03
C PRO A 54 -4.19 7.10 14.36
N VAL A 55 -5.17 6.32 13.92
CA VAL A 55 -6.30 6.83 13.14
C VAL A 55 -7.11 7.85 13.94
N PHE A 56 -7.24 7.66 15.26
CA PHE A 56 -8.02 8.57 16.11
C PHE A 56 -7.50 10.02 16.08
N GLU A 57 -6.20 10.23 15.87
CA GLU A 57 -5.58 11.56 15.80
C GLU A 57 -5.92 12.30 14.50
N ILE A 58 -6.18 11.55 13.42
CA ILE A 58 -6.42 12.08 12.07
C ILE A 58 -7.86 11.92 11.59
N ARG A 59 -8.78 11.44 12.43
CA ARG A 59 -10.20 11.21 12.07
C ARG A 59 -10.85 12.44 11.42
N ASP A 60 -10.61 13.62 11.98
CA ASP A 60 -11.21 14.84 11.46
C ASP A 60 -10.55 15.30 10.15
N LEU A 61 -9.24 15.08 10.00
CA LEU A 61 -8.53 15.33 8.75
C LEU A 61 -9.07 14.43 7.63
N ILE A 62 -9.21 13.12 7.91
CA ILE A 62 -9.78 12.12 6.99
C ILE A 62 -11.15 12.57 6.48
N ARG A 63 -12.05 12.98 7.38
CA ARG A 63 -13.40 13.44 7.02
C ARG A 63 -13.38 14.73 6.20
N ARG A 64 -12.59 15.73 6.63
CA ARG A 64 -12.54 17.05 5.98
C ARG A 64 -11.93 17.00 4.58
N GLN A 65 -10.93 16.14 4.37
CA GLN A 65 -10.20 16.03 3.10
C GLN A 65 -10.71 14.90 2.20
N GLY A 66 -11.75 14.16 2.63
CA GLY A 66 -12.31 13.06 1.85
C GLY A 66 -11.34 11.90 1.63
N VAL A 67 -10.50 11.58 2.62
CA VAL A 67 -9.52 10.50 2.49
C VAL A 67 -10.23 9.15 2.44
N HIS A 68 -9.91 8.35 1.43
CA HIS A 68 -10.38 6.97 1.30
C HIS A 68 -9.61 6.07 2.27
N VAL A 69 -10.33 5.34 3.11
CA VAL A 69 -9.76 4.52 4.18
C VAL A 69 -10.16 3.06 3.94
N PHE A 70 -9.16 2.17 3.90
CA PHE A 70 -9.36 0.73 3.77
C PHE A 70 -8.80 0.01 4.99
N SER A 71 -9.55 -0.96 5.51
CA SER A 71 -8.99 -1.97 6.42
C SER A 71 -8.01 -2.87 5.65
N SER A 72 -7.04 -3.45 6.35
CA SER A 72 -6.08 -4.38 5.72
C SER A 72 -6.76 -5.59 5.08
N ASN A 73 -6.49 -5.83 3.80
CA ASN A 73 -6.90 -7.02 3.05
C ASN A 73 -5.69 -7.90 2.72
N TYR A 74 -5.15 -8.62 3.71
CA TYR A 74 -3.94 -9.43 3.53
C TYR A 74 -4.07 -10.56 2.51
N ALA A 75 -5.28 -11.09 2.29
CA ALA A 75 -5.53 -12.08 1.26
C ALA A 75 -5.27 -11.49 -0.14
N LEU A 76 -5.79 -10.28 -0.40
CA LEU A 76 -5.51 -9.56 -1.63
C LEU A 76 -4.02 -9.23 -1.76
N TYR A 77 -3.40 -8.69 -0.70
CA TYR A 77 -2.01 -8.25 -0.75
C TYR A 77 -1.04 -9.42 -1.00
N GLY A 78 -1.30 -10.59 -0.39
CA GLY A 78 -0.54 -11.80 -0.64
C GLY A 78 -0.67 -12.32 -2.08
N ASP A 79 -1.89 -12.31 -2.64
CA ASP A 79 -2.12 -12.70 -4.04
C ASP A 79 -1.39 -11.75 -5.01
N MET A 80 -1.50 -10.44 -4.80
CA MET A 80 -0.82 -9.43 -5.61
C MET A 80 0.70 -9.54 -5.52
N SER A 81 1.25 -9.79 -4.33
CA SER A 81 2.67 -10.04 -4.11
C SER A 81 3.15 -11.24 -4.93
N GLY A 82 2.43 -12.37 -4.84
CA GLY A 82 2.73 -13.58 -5.62
C GLY A 82 2.77 -13.32 -7.12
N ARG A 83 1.87 -12.47 -7.66
CA ARG A 83 1.86 -12.09 -9.08
C ARG A 83 3.06 -11.22 -9.46
N VAL A 84 3.48 -10.27 -8.62
CA VAL A 84 4.69 -9.47 -8.85
C VAL A 84 5.92 -10.37 -8.88
N MET A 85 6.10 -11.22 -7.86
CA MET A 85 7.25 -12.12 -7.77
C MET A 85 7.29 -13.11 -8.93
N ASN A 86 6.14 -13.67 -9.33
CA ASN A 86 6.06 -14.52 -10.52
C ASN A 86 6.47 -13.77 -11.79
N THR A 87 6.10 -12.50 -11.93
CA THR A 87 6.52 -11.67 -13.06
C THR A 87 8.04 -11.49 -13.06
N LEU A 88 8.64 -11.11 -11.93
CA LEU A 88 10.08 -10.88 -11.78
C LEU A 88 10.93 -12.13 -12.06
N ARG A 89 10.46 -13.33 -11.70
CA ARG A 89 11.14 -14.61 -11.99
C ARG A 89 11.43 -14.84 -13.48
N HIS A 90 10.73 -14.18 -14.39
CA HIS A 90 10.99 -14.29 -15.83
C HIS A 90 12.22 -13.48 -16.28
N PHE A 91 12.68 -12.52 -15.46
CA PHE A 91 13.75 -11.59 -15.81
C PHE A 91 15.08 -11.87 -15.10
N ALA A 92 15.07 -12.72 -14.07
CA ALA A 92 16.26 -13.04 -13.30
C ALA A 92 16.39 -14.56 -13.10
N PRO A 93 17.59 -15.14 -13.24
CA PRO A 93 17.82 -16.56 -13.01
C PRO A 93 17.66 -16.97 -11.54
N ALA A 94 17.78 -16.01 -10.62
CA ALA A 94 17.53 -16.17 -9.20
C ALA A 94 16.78 -14.94 -8.68
N LEU A 95 15.84 -15.16 -7.75
CA LEU A 95 15.05 -14.13 -7.08
C LEU A 95 14.96 -14.51 -5.61
N GLU A 96 15.29 -13.59 -4.72
CA GLU A 96 15.15 -13.75 -3.27
C GLU A 96 14.04 -12.82 -2.79
N VAL A 97 13.02 -13.37 -2.13
CA VAL A 97 11.89 -12.57 -1.63
C VAL A 97 12.23 -12.12 -0.22
N TYR A 98 12.42 -10.82 -0.02
CA TYR A 98 12.71 -10.25 1.30
C TYR A 98 11.44 -9.93 2.09
N SER A 99 10.45 -9.33 1.43
CA SER A 99 9.17 -8.96 2.03
C SER A 99 7.99 -9.20 1.07
N VAL A 100 6.80 -8.72 1.44
CA VAL A 100 5.60 -8.79 0.60
C VAL A 100 5.73 -7.95 -0.69
N ASP A 101 6.57 -6.92 -0.68
CA ASP A 101 6.73 -5.94 -1.77
C ASP A 101 8.18 -5.78 -2.25
N GLU A 102 9.14 -6.45 -1.62
CA GLU A 102 10.57 -6.32 -1.91
C GLU A 102 11.23 -7.66 -2.27
N SER A 103 12.02 -7.65 -3.35
CA SER A 103 12.81 -8.78 -3.86
C SER A 103 14.01 -8.38 -4.71
#